data_AF-A0A520RNU0-F1
#
_entry.id   AF-A0A520RNU0-F1
#
_cell.length_a   1.000
_cell.length_b   1.000
_cell.length_c   1.000
_cell.angle_alpha   90.00
_cell.angle_beta   90.00
_cell.angle_gamma   90.00
#
_symmetry.space_group_name_H-M   'P 1'
#
loop_
_entity.id
_entity.type
_entity.pdbx_description
1 polymer ?
#
loop_
_entity_poly.entity_id
_entity_poly.type
_entity_poly.pdbx_seq_one_letter_code
_entity_poly.pdbx_strand_id
1 'polypeptide(L)'
;MVNSLNQKIRKVIGCCMLINLFISLQANDSFDIIKEAYLHNDHLRFESTVLIQDNLDEPLAFEVLDDGRVFLIERKGTIKLYQPTDASVRTIGFLEVNTSGNEEQGLVGMTLDPDFRENGWMYLYYFHPNQAKAIISRWDILDDTLMADSEKILLGFPAQRETCCHTGGGMTWDKDDNLYIATGNNTGINETSHTDERPGRSSWDGQRGASNTDSLEGKILRIYPEPNGSYSIPHGNLFPLTTPLTRPEIYTMGHLNAWRVSIDSATGYLYWGETGPDGSEDSKLGPKGFDEFNQARGPGFFGWPYFMGDAAYPLMDYETNTPGEIKNPKSPTNLSPNNTGMTELPPVSPSFINYSHDQNERFPSLGTGERSATGGPVYRRADHPKAMHPWPDYFEGKWFVAEFSRKAIFMIAMDNEGNAQSLERFLPDYHPSGPIDMKFAPDGNLYVLEHGEGRFKSNSEAKLVRIIYDDNGHSKL
;
A
#
# COMPACT_ATOMS: atom_id res chain seq x y z
N MET A 1 -40.31 49.67 42.05
CA MET A 1 -39.78 48.39 42.59
C MET A 1 -39.84 47.20 41.62
N VAL A 2 -40.56 47.27 40.49
CA VAL A 2 -40.70 46.14 39.54
C VAL A 2 -39.55 46.03 38.52
N ASN A 3 -38.85 47.13 38.20
CA ASN A 3 -37.76 47.11 37.20
C ASN A 3 -36.43 46.53 37.68
N SER A 4 -36.10 46.59 38.98
CA SER A 4 -34.83 46.02 39.48
C SER A 4 -34.90 44.50 39.73
N LEU A 5 -36.11 43.95 39.90
CA LEU A 5 -36.33 42.51 40.07
C LEU A 5 -36.19 41.78 38.72
N ASN A 6 -36.73 42.34 37.63
CA ASN A 6 -36.60 41.76 36.29
C ASN A 6 -35.16 41.76 35.75
N GLN A 7 -34.32 42.72 36.14
CA GLN A 7 -32.92 42.76 35.73
C GLN A 7 -32.05 41.75 36.50
N LYS A 8 -32.39 41.45 37.76
CA LYS A 8 -31.75 40.40 38.55
C LYS A 8 -32.17 38.99 38.08
N ILE A 9 -33.44 38.78 37.74
CA ILE A 9 -33.94 37.50 37.23
C ILE A 9 -33.32 37.17 35.86
N ARG A 10 -33.19 38.14 34.94
CA ARG A 10 -32.51 37.91 33.64
C ARG A 10 -31.02 37.60 33.77
N LYS A 11 -30.31 38.19 34.76
CA LYS A 11 -28.90 37.85 35.04
C LYS A 11 -28.74 36.45 35.64
N VAL A 12 -29.67 36.01 36.50
CA VAL A 12 -29.64 34.66 37.09
C VAL A 12 -29.96 33.59 36.05
N ILE A 13 -30.96 33.81 35.18
CA ILE A 13 -31.32 32.86 34.11
C ILE A 13 -30.20 32.77 33.05
N GLY A 14 -29.56 33.89 32.67
CA GLY A 14 -28.42 33.88 31.76
C GLY A 14 -27.18 33.18 32.34
N CYS A 15 -26.94 33.32 33.65
CA CYS A 15 -25.86 32.61 34.34
C CYS A 15 -26.14 31.10 34.44
N CYS A 16 -27.39 30.69 34.70
CA CYS A 16 -27.78 29.27 34.72
C CYS A 16 -27.73 28.61 33.33
N MET A 17 -28.06 29.32 32.24
CA MET A 17 -27.87 28.80 30.88
C MET A 17 -26.39 28.68 30.50
N LEU A 18 -25.55 29.65 30.86
CA LEU A 18 -24.11 29.57 30.64
C LEU A 18 -23.48 28.43 31.47
N ILE A 19 -23.90 28.25 32.72
CA ILE A 19 -23.44 27.13 33.57
C ILE A 19 -23.88 25.78 32.98
N ASN A 20 -25.12 25.64 32.50
CA ASN A 20 -25.55 24.41 31.82
C ASN A 20 -24.83 24.17 30.49
N LEU A 21 -24.51 25.22 29.73
CA LEU A 21 -23.73 25.11 28.48
C LEU A 21 -22.27 24.74 28.77
N PHE A 22 -21.66 25.31 29.81
CA PHE A 22 -20.31 24.96 30.26
C PHE A 22 -20.25 23.56 30.88
N ILE A 23 -21.28 23.13 31.61
CA ILE A 23 -21.38 21.75 32.13
C ILE A 23 -21.62 20.78 30.98
N SER A 24 -22.41 21.11 29.94
CA SER A 24 -22.57 20.25 28.78
C SER A 24 -21.32 20.18 27.89
N LEU A 25 -20.57 21.29 27.75
CA LEU A 25 -19.29 21.33 27.05
C LEU A 25 -18.22 20.55 27.81
N GLN A 26 -18.06 20.77 29.12
CA GLN A 26 -17.13 19.99 29.95
C GLN A 26 -17.53 18.53 30.07
N ALA A 27 -18.83 18.20 30.07
CA ALA A 27 -19.29 16.81 30.08
C ALA A 27 -19.03 16.12 28.74
N ASN A 28 -19.16 16.81 27.60
CA ASN A 28 -18.76 16.29 26.29
C ASN A 28 -17.25 16.09 26.21
N ASP A 29 -16.44 17.10 26.59
CA ASP A 29 -14.98 16.98 26.60
C ASP A 29 -14.52 15.86 27.55
N SER A 30 -15.17 15.71 28.72
CA SER A 30 -14.86 14.63 29.67
C SER A 30 -15.34 13.26 29.16
N PHE A 31 -16.45 13.19 28.42
CA PHE A 31 -16.91 11.95 27.80
C PHE A 31 -16.00 11.53 26.65
N ASP A 32 -15.55 12.48 25.82
CA ASP A 32 -14.62 12.20 24.72
C ASP A 32 -13.24 11.81 25.25
N ILE A 33 -12.75 12.46 26.32
CA ILE A 33 -11.50 12.06 27.00
C ILE A 33 -11.64 10.68 27.67
N ILE A 34 -12.79 10.37 28.29
CA ILE A 34 -13.01 9.04 28.90
C ILE A 34 -13.19 7.98 27.81
N LYS A 35 -13.84 8.30 26.68
CA LYS A 35 -14.01 7.39 25.55
C LYS A 35 -12.67 7.15 24.86
N GLU A 36 -11.87 8.17 24.64
CA GLU A 36 -10.48 8.06 24.18
C GLU A 36 -9.63 7.24 25.16
N ALA A 37 -9.70 7.50 26.47
CA ALA A 37 -8.94 6.73 27.48
C ALA A 37 -9.42 5.28 27.64
N TYR A 38 -10.71 5.00 27.43
CA TYR A 38 -11.27 3.64 27.42
C TYR A 38 -10.91 2.89 26.13
N LEU A 39 -10.84 3.59 24.99
CA LEU A 39 -10.36 3.08 23.71
C LEU A 39 -8.82 2.93 23.67
N HIS A 40 -8.07 3.72 24.45
CA HIS A 40 -6.62 3.62 24.56
C HIS A 40 -6.18 2.37 25.33
N ASN A 41 -7.03 1.82 26.20
CA ASN A 41 -6.81 0.53 26.87
C ASN A 41 -7.35 -0.68 26.08
N ASP A 42 -7.89 -0.45 24.87
CA ASP A 42 -8.50 -1.50 24.04
C ASP A 42 -7.48 -2.45 23.41
N HIS A 43 -6.19 -2.08 23.41
CA HIS A 43 -5.11 -2.96 22.96
C HIS A 43 -5.09 -4.31 23.73
N LEU A 44 -5.56 -4.33 24.98
CA LEU A 44 -5.68 -5.54 25.80
C LEU A 44 -6.81 -6.49 25.35
N ARG A 45 -7.69 -6.03 24.45
CA ARG A 45 -8.77 -6.83 23.86
C ARG A 45 -8.42 -7.37 22.49
N PHE A 46 -7.20 -7.16 21.99
CA PHE A 46 -6.73 -7.80 20.78
C PHE A 46 -5.88 -9.02 21.11
N GLU A 47 -6.21 -10.15 20.50
CA GLU A 47 -5.41 -11.37 20.58
C GLU A 47 -4.73 -11.63 19.24
N SER A 48 -3.42 -11.80 19.25
CA SER A 48 -2.63 -12.21 18.09
C SER A 48 -2.40 -13.72 18.14
N THR A 49 -2.92 -14.45 17.15
CA THR A 49 -2.71 -15.89 16.98
C THR A 49 -1.80 -16.13 15.78
N VAL A 50 -0.72 -16.87 15.97
CA VAL A 50 0.13 -17.34 14.87
C VAL A 50 -0.57 -18.52 14.20
N LEU A 51 -0.88 -18.40 12.90
CA LEU A 51 -1.53 -19.44 12.11
C LEU A 51 -0.52 -20.32 11.38
N ILE A 52 0.51 -19.69 10.84
CA ILE A 52 1.62 -20.34 10.14
C ILE A 52 2.90 -19.81 10.75
N GLN A 53 3.77 -20.71 11.20
CA GLN A 53 5.13 -20.42 11.58
C GLN A 53 5.99 -21.60 11.18
N ASP A 54 7.21 -21.29 10.73
CA ASP A 54 8.08 -22.22 10.01
C ASP A 54 7.46 -22.63 8.66
N ASN A 55 8.26 -23.16 7.72
CA ASN A 55 7.81 -23.57 6.38
C ASN A 55 7.38 -22.42 5.43
N LEU A 56 7.92 -21.22 5.65
CA LEU A 56 7.84 -20.09 4.73
C LEU A 56 9.25 -19.70 4.21
N ASP A 57 9.35 -19.44 2.92
CA ASP A 57 10.55 -19.00 2.21
C ASP A 57 10.24 -17.75 1.40
N GLU A 58 10.49 -16.58 1.99
CA GLU A 58 10.26 -15.27 1.37
C GLU A 58 8.79 -15.06 0.95
N PRO A 59 7.84 -15.15 1.90
CA PRO A 59 6.43 -14.97 1.59
C PRO A 59 6.15 -13.51 1.23
N LEU A 60 5.36 -13.25 0.20
CA LEU A 60 5.11 -11.89 -0.30
C LEU A 60 3.66 -11.45 -0.20
N ALA A 61 2.70 -12.26 -0.62
CA ALA A 61 1.28 -11.88 -0.61
C ALA A 61 0.40 -13.06 -0.21
N PHE A 62 -0.78 -12.75 0.32
CA PHE A 62 -1.77 -13.76 0.71
C PHE A 62 -3.21 -13.31 0.46
N GLU A 63 -4.14 -14.26 0.41
CA GLU A 63 -5.58 -14.01 0.34
C GLU A 63 -6.31 -14.98 1.26
N VAL A 64 -7.33 -14.49 1.97
CA VAL A 64 -8.11 -15.26 2.95
C VAL A 64 -9.53 -15.46 2.46
N LEU A 65 -9.98 -16.71 2.42
CA LEU A 65 -11.35 -17.05 2.07
C LEU A 65 -12.29 -17.00 3.28
N ASP A 66 -13.59 -16.98 3.03
CA ASP A 66 -14.63 -16.94 4.07
C ASP A 66 -14.76 -18.25 4.88
N ASP A 67 -14.08 -19.34 4.49
CA ASP A 67 -13.92 -20.55 5.30
C ASP A 67 -12.61 -20.59 6.10
N GLY A 68 -11.83 -19.49 6.07
CA GLY A 68 -10.56 -19.35 6.78
C GLY A 68 -9.35 -19.98 6.08
N ARG A 69 -9.52 -20.59 4.89
CA ARG A 69 -8.39 -21.01 4.07
C ARG A 69 -7.58 -19.80 3.64
N VAL A 70 -6.25 -19.95 3.60
CA VAL A 70 -5.35 -18.87 3.18
C VAL A 70 -4.46 -19.35 2.06
N PHE A 71 -4.56 -18.69 0.90
CA PHE A 71 -3.59 -18.82 -0.17
C PHE A 71 -2.45 -17.86 0.09
N LEU A 72 -1.22 -18.26 -0.17
CA LEU A 72 -0.05 -17.39 -0.08
C LEU A 72 1.01 -17.75 -1.11
N ILE A 73 1.75 -16.74 -1.54
CA ILE A 73 2.86 -16.89 -2.50
C ILE A 73 4.20 -16.60 -1.85
N GLU A 74 5.21 -17.31 -2.34
CA GLU A 74 6.62 -17.11 -2.02
C GLU A 74 7.34 -16.55 -3.24
N ARG A 75 8.32 -15.65 -3.02
CA ARG A 75 9.03 -14.96 -4.10
C ARG A 75 9.64 -15.93 -5.12
N LYS A 76 10.11 -17.09 -4.67
CA LYS A 76 10.73 -18.12 -5.53
C LYS A 76 9.74 -18.94 -6.37
N GLY A 77 8.44 -18.61 -6.32
CA GLY A 77 7.42 -19.18 -7.19
C GLY A 77 6.54 -20.26 -6.54
N THR A 78 6.73 -20.59 -5.27
CA THR A 78 5.84 -21.52 -4.56
C THR A 78 4.49 -20.85 -4.28
N ILE A 79 3.41 -21.61 -4.49
CA ILE A 79 2.06 -21.24 -4.01
C ILE A 79 1.68 -22.26 -2.92
N LYS A 80 1.28 -21.76 -1.75
CA LYS A 80 0.86 -22.59 -0.61
C LYS A 80 -0.58 -22.30 -0.22
N LEU A 81 -1.18 -23.28 0.45
CA LEU A 81 -2.49 -23.22 1.07
C LEU A 81 -2.37 -23.60 2.54
N TYR A 82 -2.91 -22.74 3.40
CA TYR A 82 -3.20 -23.06 4.80
C TYR A 82 -4.63 -23.56 4.93
N GLN A 83 -4.77 -24.70 5.63
CA GLN A 83 -6.04 -25.34 5.91
C GLN A 83 -6.41 -25.15 7.39
N PRO A 84 -7.47 -24.40 7.73
CA PRO A 84 -7.79 -24.07 9.12
C PRO A 84 -8.33 -25.28 9.91
N THR A 85 -8.84 -26.32 9.23
CA THR A 85 -9.45 -27.48 9.89
C THR A 85 -8.45 -28.36 10.64
N ASP A 86 -7.20 -28.39 10.19
CA ASP A 86 -6.10 -29.15 10.82
C ASP A 86 -4.84 -28.32 11.04
N ALA A 87 -4.92 -27.00 10.78
CA ALA A 87 -3.81 -26.06 10.83
C ALA A 87 -2.60 -26.48 9.98
N SER A 88 -2.82 -27.20 8.87
CA SER A 88 -1.75 -27.63 7.97
C SER A 88 -1.43 -26.57 6.91
N VAL A 89 -0.18 -26.56 6.45
CA VAL A 89 0.27 -25.76 5.29
C VAL A 89 0.88 -26.71 4.27
N ARG A 90 0.42 -26.63 3.02
CA ARG A 90 0.95 -27.43 1.92
C ARG A 90 1.17 -26.61 0.66
N THR A 91 2.14 -27.01 -0.14
CA THR A 91 2.31 -26.48 -1.50
C THR A 91 1.19 -26.98 -2.40
N ILE A 92 0.60 -26.08 -3.17
CA ILE A 92 -0.48 -26.38 -4.12
C ILE A 92 -0.09 -26.15 -5.58
N GLY A 93 1.07 -25.53 -5.80
CA GLY A 93 1.60 -25.20 -7.12
C GLY A 93 2.99 -24.61 -7.04
N PHE A 94 3.66 -24.58 -8.19
CA PHE A 94 4.94 -23.94 -8.37
C PHE A 94 4.95 -23.26 -9.74
N LEU A 95 5.37 -22.00 -9.77
CA LEU A 95 5.56 -21.23 -10.98
C LEU A 95 7.05 -20.95 -11.18
N GLU A 96 7.59 -21.28 -12.35
CA GLU A 96 8.95 -20.89 -12.68
C GLU A 96 9.07 -19.37 -12.83
N VAL A 97 9.99 -18.76 -12.10
CA VAL A 97 10.20 -17.30 -12.09
C VAL A 97 11.69 -16.97 -12.13
N ASN A 98 12.01 -15.74 -12.53
CA ASN A 98 13.38 -15.24 -12.41
C ASN A 98 13.60 -14.59 -11.03
N THR A 99 14.64 -15.04 -10.34
CA THR A 99 15.16 -14.45 -9.09
C THR A 99 16.61 -13.97 -9.23
N SER A 100 17.11 -13.82 -10.46
CA SER A 100 18.51 -13.49 -10.76
C SER A 100 18.67 -12.11 -11.40
N GLY A 101 19.83 -11.47 -11.20
CA GLY A 101 20.15 -10.12 -11.70
C GLY A 101 19.54 -9.01 -10.84
N ASN A 102 18.21 -8.93 -10.81
CA ASN A 102 17.46 -8.15 -9.83
C ASN A 102 16.93 -9.11 -8.76
N GLU A 103 17.48 -9.03 -7.55
CA GLU A 103 17.19 -9.97 -6.46
C GLU A 103 15.75 -9.86 -5.94
N GLU A 104 15.05 -8.76 -6.19
CA GLU A 104 13.64 -8.56 -5.79
C GLU A 104 12.64 -9.21 -6.76
N GLN A 105 13.09 -9.60 -7.95
CA GLN A 105 12.24 -10.27 -8.92
C GLN A 105 11.87 -11.69 -8.46
N GLY A 106 10.73 -12.16 -8.95
CA GLY A 106 10.16 -13.45 -8.60
C GLY A 106 8.66 -13.46 -8.86
N LEU A 107 7.92 -14.22 -8.05
CA LEU A 107 6.47 -14.13 -7.93
C LEU A 107 6.13 -13.10 -6.85
N VAL A 108 5.66 -11.91 -7.25
CA VAL A 108 5.62 -10.72 -6.38
C VAL A 108 4.21 -10.24 -6.01
N GLY A 109 3.20 -10.65 -6.79
CA GLY A 109 1.81 -10.30 -6.54
C GLY A 109 0.87 -11.49 -6.72
N MET A 110 -0.16 -11.53 -5.88
CA MET A 110 -1.27 -12.48 -5.99
C MET A 110 -2.56 -11.80 -5.52
N THR A 111 -3.65 -12.06 -6.23
CA THR A 111 -5.00 -11.85 -5.70
C THR A 111 -5.94 -12.94 -6.21
N LEU A 112 -7.05 -13.16 -5.52
CA LEU A 112 -8.12 -14.03 -5.98
C LEU A 112 -9.18 -13.17 -6.68
N ASP A 113 -9.84 -13.75 -7.67
CA ASP A 113 -11.00 -13.13 -8.30
C ASP A 113 -12.12 -12.86 -7.26
N PRO A 114 -12.89 -11.76 -7.36
CA PRO A 114 -14.02 -11.52 -6.46
C PRO A 114 -15.01 -12.70 -6.42
N ASP A 115 -15.19 -13.41 -7.55
CA ASP A 115 -16.03 -14.59 -7.68
C ASP A 115 -15.24 -15.91 -7.54
N PHE A 116 -14.11 -15.92 -6.83
CA PHE A 116 -13.23 -17.09 -6.69
C PHE A 116 -13.96 -18.37 -6.28
N ARG A 117 -14.99 -18.27 -5.44
CA ARG A 117 -15.80 -19.42 -5.01
C ARG A 117 -16.55 -20.10 -6.15
N GLU A 118 -16.84 -19.37 -7.21
CA GLU A 118 -17.56 -19.84 -8.38
C GLU A 118 -16.61 -20.24 -9.51
N ASN A 119 -15.55 -19.44 -9.75
CA ASN A 119 -14.68 -19.60 -10.91
C ASN A 119 -13.30 -20.21 -10.61
N GLY A 120 -12.84 -20.18 -9.36
CA GLY A 120 -11.52 -20.67 -8.95
C GLY A 120 -10.35 -19.86 -9.51
N TRP A 121 -10.53 -18.60 -9.91
CA TRP A 121 -9.47 -17.83 -10.59
C TRP A 121 -8.52 -17.12 -9.64
N MET A 122 -7.23 -17.36 -9.83
CA MET A 122 -6.14 -16.67 -9.14
C MET A 122 -5.34 -15.83 -10.15
N TYR A 123 -5.05 -14.59 -9.81
CA TYR A 123 -4.20 -13.72 -10.62
C TYR A 123 -2.82 -13.60 -9.98
N LEU A 124 -1.78 -13.79 -10.79
CA LEU A 124 -0.38 -13.76 -10.38
C LEU A 124 0.39 -12.70 -11.17
N TYR A 125 1.21 -11.93 -10.46
CA TYR A 125 2.19 -11.01 -11.04
C TYR A 125 3.59 -11.52 -10.75
N TYR A 126 4.34 -11.85 -11.81
CA TYR A 126 5.66 -12.45 -11.73
C TYR A 126 6.62 -11.97 -12.81
N PHE A 127 7.91 -12.26 -12.63
CA PHE A 127 8.94 -12.00 -13.62
C PHE A 127 9.31 -13.28 -14.36
N HIS A 128 9.17 -13.26 -15.69
CA HIS A 128 9.34 -14.44 -16.54
C HIS A 128 10.72 -15.10 -16.36
N PRO A 129 10.86 -16.42 -16.27
CA PRO A 129 12.14 -17.07 -15.95
C PRO A 129 13.23 -16.81 -17.01
N ASN A 130 12.84 -16.74 -18.29
CA ASN A 130 13.78 -16.70 -19.42
C ASN A 130 13.74 -15.41 -20.28
N GLN A 131 12.81 -14.49 -20.03
CA GLN A 131 12.62 -13.28 -20.85
C GLN A 131 12.68 -12.06 -19.94
N ALA A 132 13.27 -10.96 -20.39
CA ALA A 132 13.33 -9.69 -19.65
C ALA A 132 11.95 -8.99 -19.60
N LYS A 133 10.99 -9.62 -18.90
CA LYS A 133 9.59 -9.19 -18.82
C LYS A 133 8.96 -9.48 -17.46
N ALA A 134 8.08 -8.59 -17.05
CA ALA A 134 7.05 -8.78 -16.04
C ALA A 134 5.77 -9.29 -16.72
N ILE A 135 5.03 -10.16 -16.03
CA ILE A 135 3.81 -10.83 -16.51
C ILE A 135 2.73 -10.77 -15.44
N ILE A 136 1.53 -10.37 -15.84
CA ILE A 136 0.28 -10.55 -15.10
C ILE A 136 -0.52 -11.64 -15.80
N SER A 137 -0.90 -12.67 -15.06
CA SER A 137 -1.59 -13.85 -15.58
C SER A 137 -2.71 -14.30 -14.66
N ARG A 138 -3.68 -15.02 -15.21
CA ARG A 138 -4.73 -15.72 -14.49
C ARG A 138 -4.49 -17.22 -14.56
N TRP A 139 -4.77 -17.91 -13.48
CA TRP A 139 -4.66 -19.35 -13.33
C TRP A 139 -5.93 -19.93 -12.73
N ASP A 140 -6.21 -21.19 -13.04
CA ASP A 140 -7.35 -21.89 -12.49
C ASP A 140 -6.90 -22.71 -11.26
N ILE A 141 -7.63 -22.57 -10.15
CA ILE A 141 -7.52 -23.39 -8.94
C ILE A 141 -8.69 -24.38 -8.93
N LEU A 142 -8.39 -25.67 -8.92
CA LEU A 142 -9.41 -26.73 -8.80
C LEU A 142 -8.98 -27.71 -7.72
N ASP A 143 -9.91 -28.06 -6.82
CA ASP A 143 -9.65 -28.95 -5.69
C ASP A 143 -8.37 -28.57 -4.91
N ASP A 144 -8.23 -27.27 -4.65
CA ASP A 144 -7.12 -26.69 -3.89
C ASP A 144 -5.73 -27.01 -4.48
N THR A 145 -5.66 -27.01 -5.81
CA THR A 145 -4.46 -27.24 -6.61
C THR A 145 -4.40 -26.21 -7.73
N LEU A 146 -3.21 -25.63 -7.95
CA LEU A 146 -2.95 -24.80 -9.12
C LEU A 146 -2.89 -25.68 -10.36
N MET A 147 -3.82 -25.49 -11.29
CA MET A 147 -3.93 -26.35 -12.46
C MET A 147 -2.79 -26.04 -13.44
N ALA A 148 -1.98 -27.07 -13.72
CA ALA A 148 -0.95 -27.01 -14.75
C ALA A 148 -1.58 -26.63 -16.11
N ASP A 149 -0.84 -25.86 -16.91
CA ASP A 149 -1.25 -25.41 -18.25
C ASP A 149 -2.54 -24.58 -18.32
N SER A 150 -3.05 -24.08 -17.18
CA SER A 150 -4.23 -23.20 -17.13
C SER A 150 -3.91 -21.72 -17.32
N GLU A 151 -2.62 -21.36 -17.43
CA GLU A 151 -2.18 -19.97 -17.51
C GLU A 151 -2.85 -19.23 -18.66
N LYS A 152 -3.39 -18.05 -18.32
CA LYS A 152 -3.80 -17.04 -19.29
C LYS A 152 -3.05 -15.75 -19.01
N ILE A 153 -2.18 -15.34 -19.92
CA ILE A 153 -1.45 -14.07 -19.80
C ILE A 153 -2.41 -12.93 -20.14
N LEU A 154 -2.65 -12.05 -19.17
CA LEU A 154 -3.42 -10.83 -19.35
C LEU A 154 -2.54 -9.74 -19.97
N LEU A 155 -1.40 -9.49 -19.33
CA LEU A 155 -0.55 -8.35 -19.64
C LEU A 155 0.92 -8.71 -19.42
N GLY A 156 1.79 -8.20 -20.28
CA GLY A 156 3.22 -8.32 -20.10
C GLY A 156 3.95 -7.08 -20.60
N PHE A 157 5.02 -6.70 -19.92
CA PHE A 157 5.82 -5.53 -20.26
C PHE A 157 7.31 -5.77 -20.01
N PRO A 158 8.21 -5.04 -20.70
CA PRO A 158 9.66 -5.17 -20.49
C PRO A 158 10.04 -4.94 -19.03
N ALA A 159 11.01 -5.71 -18.56
CA ALA A 159 11.65 -5.52 -17.26
C ALA A 159 13.14 -5.82 -17.37
N GLN A 160 14.00 -4.84 -17.10
CA GLN A 160 15.46 -5.01 -17.12
C GLN A 160 15.95 -6.06 -16.10
N ARG A 161 17.14 -6.61 -16.37
CA ARG A 161 17.80 -7.69 -15.60
C ARG A 161 19.21 -7.31 -15.13
N GLU A 162 19.65 -6.10 -15.42
CA GLU A 162 21.02 -5.62 -15.22
C GLU A 162 21.27 -5.24 -13.76
N THR A 163 20.25 -4.73 -13.08
CA THR A 163 20.37 -4.21 -11.72
C THR A 163 19.08 -4.44 -10.94
N CYS A 164 19.17 -4.51 -9.62
CA CYS A 164 18.00 -4.32 -8.78
C CYS A 164 17.56 -2.85 -8.85
N CYS A 165 16.33 -2.45 -8.57
CA CYS A 165 15.39 -3.00 -7.60
C CYS A 165 13.95 -2.59 -8.04
N HIS A 166 12.98 -2.65 -7.14
CA HIS A 166 11.63 -2.10 -7.23
C HIS A 166 10.71 -2.84 -8.19
N THR A 167 10.05 -3.86 -7.65
CA THR A 167 9.13 -4.72 -8.41
C THR A 167 7.65 -4.35 -8.24
N GLY A 168 7.30 -3.62 -7.19
CA GLY A 168 5.91 -3.44 -6.77
C GLY A 168 5.30 -4.79 -6.33
N GLY A 169 4.06 -5.07 -6.72
CA GLY A 169 3.45 -6.38 -6.47
C GLY A 169 2.06 -6.34 -5.87
N GLY A 170 1.61 -5.19 -5.37
CA GLY A 170 0.27 -5.05 -4.81
C GLY A 170 -0.81 -5.24 -5.86
N MET A 171 -1.85 -5.98 -5.51
CA MET A 171 -3.03 -6.20 -6.34
C MET A 171 -4.28 -6.06 -5.48
N THR A 172 -5.32 -5.39 -6.00
CA THR A 172 -6.60 -5.21 -5.31
C THR A 172 -7.73 -4.98 -6.31
N TRP A 173 -8.97 -5.09 -5.85
CA TRP A 173 -10.16 -4.94 -6.67
C TRP A 173 -10.99 -3.75 -6.21
N ASP A 174 -11.60 -3.04 -7.15
CA ASP A 174 -12.69 -2.13 -6.81
C ASP A 174 -14.06 -2.84 -6.84
N LYS A 175 -15.10 -2.15 -6.40
CA LYS A 175 -16.49 -2.64 -6.37
C LYS A 175 -17.11 -2.89 -7.76
N ASP A 176 -16.43 -2.49 -8.82
CA ASP A 176 -16.87 -2.64 -10.22
C ASP A 176 -16.01 -3.69 -10.93
N ASP A 177 -15.37 -4.58 -10.16
CA ASP A 177 -14.52 -5.69 -10.58
C ASP A 177 -13.31 -5.29 -11.43
N ASN A 178 -12.82 -4.06 -11.27
CA ASN A 178 -11.56 -3.65 -11.90
C ASN A 178 -10.38 -4.04 -11.01
N LEU A 179 -9.39 -4.67 -11.65
CA LEU A 179 -8.14 -5.08 -11.03
C LEU A 179 -7.14 -3.93 -11.07
N TYR A 180 -6.67 -3.53 -9.90
CA TYR A 180 -5.56 -2.60 -9.71
C TYR A 180 -4.25 -3.35 -9.48
N ILE A 181 -3.18 -2.95 -10.16
CA ILE A 181 -1.87 -3.61 -10.09
C ILE A 181 -0.77 -2.55 -9.90
N ALA A 182 -0.04 -2.61 -8.78
CA ALA A 182 1.12 -1.77 -8.54
C ALA A 182 2.39 -2.40 -9.15
N THR A 183 3.01 -1.67 -10.07
CA THR A 183 4.26 -2.05 -10.74
C THR A 183 5.38 -1.11 -10.28
N GLY A 184 6.51 -1.67 -9.84
CA GLY A 184 7.69 -0.88 -9.52
C GLY A 184 8.34 -0.30 -10.76
N ASN A 185 9.17 0.73 -10.60
CA ASN A 185 9.85 1.38 -11.72
C ASN A 185 10.95 0.52 -12.35
N ASN A 186 11.37 -0.54 -11.64
CA ASN A 186 12.37 -1.49 -12.07
C ASN A 186 13.67 -0.80 -12.52
N THR A 187 14.08 0.23 -11.79
CA THR A 187 15.30 1.02 -12.04
C THR A 187 16.31 0.80 -10.92
N GLY A 188 17.58 0.80 -11.33
CA GLY A 188 18.77 0.89 -10.50
C GLY A 188 18.69 1.92 -9.38
N ILE A 189 19.33 1.57 -8.26
CA ILE A 189 19.60 2.55 -7.21
C ILE A 189 20.81 3.38 -7.63
N ASN A 190 20.65 4.70 -7.62
CA ASN A 190 21.69 5.69 -7.84
C ASN A 190 21.75 6.52 -6.55
N GLU A 191 22.92 6.83 -6.02
CA GLU A 191 23.04 7.62 -4.77
C GLU A 191 22.56 9.08 -4.90
N THR A 192 22.03 9.53 -6.05
CA THR A 192 21.76 10.96 -6.32
C THR A 192 20.35 11.26 -6.81
N SER A 193 20.03 11.01 -8.10
CA SER A 193 18.77 11.50 -8.71
C SER A 193 18.02 10.52 -9.60
N HIS A 194 18.50 9.27 -9.74
CA HIS A 194 17.83 8.25 -10.57
C HIS A 194 17.50 8.72 -12.01
N THR A 195 18.33 9.56 -12.61
CA THR A 195 18.13 10.13 -13.97
C THR A 195 19.37 9.94 -14.87
N ASP A 196 20.02 8.77 -14.81
CA ASP A 196 21.27 8.54 -15.56
C ASP A 196 21.03 8.29 -17.06
N GLU A 197 21.07 9.37 -17.84
CA GLU A 197 20.79 9.36 -19.28
C GLU A 197 21.98 8.95 -20.17
N ARG A 198 23.14 8.60 -19.59
CA ARG A 198 24.33 8.26 -20.37
C ARG A 198 24.12 7.03 -21.26
N PRO A 199 24.77 6.92 -22.42
CA PRO A 199 24.65 5.75 -23.29
C PRO A 199 24.93 4.43 -22.54
N GLY A 200 24.03 3.45 -22.67
CA GLY A 200 24.15 2.15 -21.99
C GLY A 200 23.78 2.15 -20.50
N ARG A 201 23.18 3.24 -19.98
CA ARG A 201 22.79 3.39 -18.57
C ARG A 201 21.28 3.45 -18.33
N SER A 202 20.46 3.07 -19.32
CA SER A 202 18.99 3.14 -19.23
C SER A 202 18.38 2.43 -18.00
N SER A 203 19.04 1.39 -17.47
CA SER A 203 18.61 0.70 -16.25
C SER A 203 18.74 1.55 -14.97
N TRP A 204 19.40 2.71 -15.02
CA TRP A 204 19.53 3.68 -13.92
C TRP A 204 18.83 5.02 -14.22
N ASP A 205 18.05 5.04 -15.31
CA ASP A 205 17.19 6.16 -15.67
C ASP A 205 15.74 5.86 -15.27
N GLY A 206 15.30 6.44 -14.16
CA GLY A 206 13.92 6.35 -13.66
C GLY A 206 12.90 6.97 -14.62
N GLN A 207 13.34 7.88 -15.49
CA GLN A 207 12.49 8.59 -16.43
C GLN A 207 11.98 7.70 -17.56
N ARG A 208 12.72 6.62 -17.88
CA ARG A 208 12.33 5.55 -18.82
C ARG A 208 11.00 4.90 -18.44
N GLY A 209 10.76 4.75 -17.14
CA GLY A 209 9.64 4.01 -16.57
C GLY A 209 8.64 4.92 -15.91
N ALA A 210 8.92 5.32 -14.66
CA ALA A 210 7.95 5.95 -13.75
C ALA A 210 7.24 7.18 -14.34
N SER A 211 7.99 8.10 -14.95
CA SER A 211 7.46 9.31 -15.60
C SER A 211 7.21 9.16 -17.11
N ASN A 212 7.43 7.99 -17.70
CA ASN A 212 7.10 7.71 -19.10
C ASN A 212 5.62 7.27 -19.21
N THR A 213 4.84 8.00 -20.01
CA THR A 213 3.40 7.73 -20.22
C THR A 213 3.12 6.52 -21.09
N ASP A 214 4.12 6.04 -21.84
CA ASP A 214 4.04 4.87 -22.72
C ASP A 214 4.67 3.59 -22.08
N SER A 215 5.10 3.68 -20.81
CA SER A 215 5.63 2.54 -20.04
C SER A 215 4.64 2.08 -18.95
N LEU A 216 4.67 0.79 -18.63
CA LEU A 216 3.92 0.20 -17.51
C LEU A 216 4.78 0.02 -16.24
N GLU A 217 6.05 0.41 -16.25
CA GLU A 217 6.91 0.40 -15.07
C GLU A 217 6.65 1.66 -14.22
N GLY A 218 6.60 1.51 -12.89
CA GLY A 218 6.39 2.62 -11.94
C GLY A 218 4.99 3.20 -12.02
N LYS A 219 3.97 2.33 -12.05
CA LYS A 219 2.55 2.65 -12.26
C LYS A 219 1.67 1.96 -11.22
N ILE A 220 0.47 2.48 -11.00
CA ILE A 220 -0.65 1.65 -10.58
C ILE A 220 -1.59 1.56 -11.77
N LEU A 221 -1.71 0.36 -12.30
CA LEU A 221 -2.56 0.03 -13.45
C LEU A 221 -3.98 -0.24 -12.98
N ARG A 222 -4.98 -0.02 -13.84
CA ARG A 222 -6.36 -0.43 -13.63
C ARG A 222 -6.92 -1.03 -14.92
N ILE A 223 -7.31 -2.29 -14.87
CA ILE A 223 -7.86 -3.06 -16.00
C ILE A 223 -9.11 -3.82 -15.55
N TYR A 224 -9.96 -4.23 -16.50
CA TYR A 224 -11.05 -5.16 -16.23
C TYR A 224 -10.71 -6.52 -16.85
N PRO A 225 -10.38 -7.55 -16.05
CA PRO A 225 -10.10 -8.88 -16.57
C PRO A 225 -11.30 -9.53 -17.27
N GLU A 226 -11.08 -10.18 -18.40
CA GLU A 226 -12.12 -10.87 -19.16
C GLU A 226 -12.02 -12.40 -18.96
N PRO A 227 -13.14 -13.14 -18.98
CA PRO A 227 -13.16 -14.60 -18.80
C PRO A 227 -12.27 -15.40 -19.76
N ASN A 228 -12.00 -14.85 -20.94
CA ASN A 228 -11.14 -15.48 -21.94
C ASN A 228 -9.65 -15.32 -21.64
N GLY A 229 -9.25 -14.54 -20.63
CA GLY A 229 -7.87 -14.23 -20.27
C GLY A 229 -7.32 -12.92 -20.86
N SER A 230 -8.12 -12.20 -21.64
CA SER A 230 -7.82 -10.82 -22.06
C SER A 230 -8.26 -9.82 -20.98
N TYR A 231 -8.21 -8.53 -21.30
CA TYR A 231 -8.73 -7.47 -20.43
C TYR A 231 -9.32 -6.34 -21.28
N SER A 232 -10.23 -5.58 -20.69
CA SER A 232 -10.71 -4.31 -21.22
C SER A 232 -10.21 -3.13 -20.37
N ILE A 233 -10.30 -1.92 -20.92
CA ILE A 233 -9.85 -0.69 -20.24
C ILE A 233 -11.05 0.00 -19.59
N PRO A 234 -11.06 0.16 -18.26
CA PRO A 234 -12.10 0.89 -17.56
C PRO A 234 -12.08 2.39 -17.90
N HIS A 235 -13.25 3.02 -17.91
CA HIS A 235 -13.33 4.48 -17.98
C HIS A 235 -12.74 5.13 -16.73
N GLY A 236 -12.09 6.28 -16.91
CA GLY A 236 -11.54 7.08 -15.81
C GLY A 236 -10.06 6.81 -15.47
N ASN A 237 -9.35 6.03 -16.27
CA ASN A 237 -7.88 5.98 -16.23
C ASN A 237 -7.26 7.32 -16.66
N LEU A 238 -5.98 7.52 -16.32
CA LEU A 238 -5.27 8.80 -16.49
C LEU A 238 -5.27 9.29 -17.95
N PHE A 239 -5.11 8.35 -18.89
CA PHE A 239 -5.06 8.65 -20.30
C PHE A 239 -6.25 8.05 -21.04
N PRO A 240 -7.03 8.87 -21.77
CA PRO A 240 -8.03 8.36 -22.70
C PRO A 240 -7.41 7.45 -23.76
N LEU A 241 -8.18 6.46 -24.23
CA LEU A 241 -7.77 5.48 -25.27
C LEU A 241 -7.22 6.13 -26.56
N THR A 242 -7.64 7.35 -26.85
CA THR A 242 -7.27 8.08 -28.07
C THR A 242 -6.02 8.94 -27.92
N THR A 243 -5.44 9.02 -26.72
CA THR A 243 -4.28 9.88 -26.46
C THR A 243 -3.01 9.18 -26.99
N PRO A 244 -2.34 9.74 -28.00
CA PRO A 244 -1.14 9.12 -28.56
C PRO A 244 0.00 9.10 -27.54
N LEU A 245 0.93 8.14 -27.68
CA LEU A 245 2.12 8.00 -26.81
C LEU A 245 1.76 7.79 -25.33
N THR A 246 0.65 7.09 -25.07
CA THR A 246 0.22 6.76 -23.72
C THR A 246 -0.27 5.33 -23.62
N ARG A 247 -0.16 4.75 -22.42
CA ARG A 247 -0.78 3.48 -22.06
C ARG A 247 -2.11 3.70 -21.35
N PRO A 248 -3.23 3.22 -21.91
CA PRO A 248 -4.55 3.43 -21.31
C PRO A 248 -4.77 2.62 -20.03
N GLU A 249 -3.91 1.66 -19.71
CA GLU A 249 -3.93 0.90 -18.46
C GLU A 249 -3.57 1.76 -17.23
N ILE A 250 -2.90 2.89 -17.42
CA ILE A 250 -2.36 3.71 -16.33
C ILE A 250 -3.50 4.42 -15.58
N TYR A 251 -3.69 4.09 -14.30
CA TYR A 251 -4.54 4.86 -13.40
C TYR A 251 -3.73 5.93 -12.67
N THR A 252 -2.60 5.56 -12.07
CA THR A 252 -1.62 6.52 -11.56
C THR A 252 -0.21 6.20 -12.06
N MET A 253 0.62 7.22 -12.15
CA MET A 253 2.01 7.09 -12.60
C MET A 253 2.96 7.88 -11.72
N GLY A 254 4.27 7.69 -11.92
CA GLY A 254 5.29 8.39 -11.16
C GLY A 254 5.57 7.77 -9.81
N HIS A 255 5.69 6.44 -9.77
CA HIS A 255 6.01 5.70 -8.56
C HIS A 255 7.42 5.11 -8.63
N LEU A 256 8.13 5.07 -7.51
CA LEU A 256 9.38 4.31 -7.36
C LEU A 256 9.05 2.83 -7.10
N ASN A 257 8.46 2.55 -5.93
CA ASN A 257 8.11 1.20 -5.50
C ASN A 257 6.78 1.20 -4.72
N ALA A 258 5.69 1.56 -5.38
CA ALA A 258 4.35 1.39 -4.83
C ALA A 258 4.12 -0.09 -4.50
N TRP A 259 3.86 -0.40 -3.22
CA TRP A 259 3.92 -1.77 -2.70
C TRP A 259 2.55 -2.40 -2.49
N ARG A 260 1.91 -2.31 -1.31
CA ARG A 260 0.54 -2.82 -1.10
C ARG A 260 -0.49 -1.74 -1.38
N VAL A 261 -1.37 -2.04 -2.33
CA VAL A 261 -2.51 -1.19 -2.71
C VAL A 261 -3.79 -1.68 -2.05
N SER A 262 -4.69 -0.76 -1.71
CA SER A 262 -6.05 -1.07 -1.27
C SER A 262 -7.03 -0.02 -1.79
N ILE A 263 -8.28 -0.43 -1.98
CA ILE A 263 -9.40 0.48 -2.26
C ILE A 263 -10.23 0.59 -0.98
N ASP A 264 -10.57 1.82 -0.58
CA ASP A 264 -11.62 2.03 0.40
C ASP A 264 -12.98 1.81 -0.25
N SER A 265 -13.66 0.73 0.13
CA SER A 265 -14.95 0.32 -0.44
C SER A 265 -16.05 1.39 -0.33
N ALA A 266 -15.97 2.27 0.68
CA ALA A 266 -16.95 3.32 0.90
C ALA A 266 -16.74 4.53 -0.03
N THR A 267 -15.48 4.88 -0.33
CA THR A 267 -15.14 6.12 -1.08
C THR A 267 -14.66 5.84 -2.50
N GLY A 268 -14.17 4.64 -2.79
CA GLY A 268 -13.49 4.28 -4.03
C GLY A 268 -12.06 4.85 -4.13
N TYR A 269 -11.52 5.44 -3.06
CA TYR A 269 -10.16 5.98 -3.06
C TYR A 269 -9.13 4.87 -3.00
N LEU A 270 -8.06 5.04 -3.76
CA LEU A 270 -6.90 4.15 -3.80
C LEU A 270 -5.86 4.60 -2.78
N TYR A 271 -5.32 3.66 -2.02
CA TYR A 271 -4.26 3.88 -1.03
C TYR A 271 -3.08 2.94 -1.27
N TRP A 272 -1.86 3.39 -0.95
CA TRP A 272 -0.66 2.54 -1.03
C TRP A 272 0.48 3.01 -0.14
N GLY A 273 1.34 2.08 0.26
CA GLY A 273 2.68 2.41 0.76
C GLY A 273 3.68 2.51 -0.38
N GLU A 274 4.63 3.44 -0.29
CA GLU A 274 5.67 3.65 -1.27
C GLU A 274 7.03 3.84 -0.60
N THR A 275 7.94 2.90 -0.89
CA THR A 275 9.33 3.00 -0.46
C THR A 275 10.09 3.93 -1.39
N GLY A 276 10.64 5.00 -0.83
CA GLY A 276 11.41 5.98 -1.56
C GLY A 276 12.91 5.66 -1.65
N PRO A 277 13.69 6.53 -2.31
CA PRO A 277 15.12 6.29 -2.50
C PRO A 277 15.88 6.39 -1.19
N ASP A 278 16.99 5.67 -1.07
CA ASP A 278 17.89 5.80 0.06
C ASP A 278 18.55 7.20 0.06
N GLY A 279 18.62 7.83 1.23
CA GLY A 279 19.23 9.16 1.38
C GLY A 279 19.19 9.59 2.83
N SER A 280 20.36 9.69 3.46
CA SER A 280 20.46 9.98 4.90
C SER A 280 20.32 11.47 5.22
N GLU A 281 20.82 12.35 4.35
CA GLU A 281 20.95 13.79 4.61
C GLU A 281 20.71 14.60 3.34
N ASP A 282 20.26 15.84 3.51
CA ASP A 282 20.15 16.77 2.39
C ASP A 282 21.52 17.15 1.84
N SER A 283 21.65 17.12 0.51
CA SER A 283 22.87 17.51 -0.18
C SER A 283 22.56 18.28 -1.46
N LYS A 284 23.61 18.79 -2.10
CA LYS A 284 23.47 19.39 -3.43
C LYS A 284 23.10 18.37 -4.51
N LEU A 285 23.38 17.08 -4.28
CA LEU A 285 23.15 16.01 -5.26
C LEU A 285 21.75 15.40 -5.14
N GLY A 286 21.05 15.68 -4.03
CA GLY A 286 19.73 15.17 -3.74
C GLY A 286 19.34 15.43 -2.29
N PRO A 287 18.03 15.47 -2.00
CA PRO A 287 17.50 15.57 -0.64
C PRO A 287 17.75 14.26 0.13
N LYS A 288 17.54 14.31 1.45
CA LYS A 288 17.29 13.08 2.22
C LYS A 288 16.08 12.35 1.66
N GLY A 289 16.04 11.03 1.79
CA GLY A 289 14.97 10.24 1.23
C GLY A 289 13.71 10.24 2.09
N PHE A 290 12.57 10.06 1.42
CA PHE A 290 11.23 10.02 2.00
C PHE A 290 10.52 8.74 1.60
N ASP A 291 9.79 8.13 2.52
CA ASP A 291 8.76 7.15 2.21
C ASP A 291 7.39 7.82 2.29
N GLU A 292 6.40 7.22 1.63
CA GLU A 292 5.06 7.77 1.54
C GLU A 292 3.99 6.74 1.86
N PHE A 293 2.99 7.17 2.62
CA PHE A 293 1.67 6.55 2.65
C PHE A 293 0.75 7.42 1.82
N ASN A 294 0.39 6.96 0.63
CA ASN A 294 -0.25 7.76 -0.40
C ASN A 294 -1.75 7.46 -0.59
N GLN A 295 -2.44 8.41 -1.23
CA GLN A 295 -3.85 8.34 -1.59
C GLN A 295 -4.07 8.94 -2.98
N ALA A 296 -4.90 8.28 -3.79
CA ALA A 296 -5.41 8.79 -5.05
C ALA A 296 -6.93 8.80 -5.03
N ARG A 297 -7.51 10.00 -5.06
CA ARG A 297 -8.96 10.23 -5.20
C ARG A 297 -9.45 10.17 -6.65
N GLY A 298 -8.51 10.00 -7.57
CA GLY A 298 -8.67 9.97 -9.00
C GLY A 298 -7.31 9.68 -9.65
N PRO A 299 -7.25 9.53 -10.98
CA PRO A 299 -6.00 9.28 -11.68
C PRO A 299 -5.04 10.48 -11.57
N GLY A 300 -3.73 10.23 -11.57
CA GLY A 300 -2.74 11.31 -11.41
C GLY A 300 -1.28 10.88 -11.57
N PHE A 301 -0.39 11.89 -11.61
CA PHE A 301 1.06 11.71 -11.58
C PHE A 301 1.59 12.04 -10.18
N PHE A 302 2.33 11.12 -9.56
CA PHE A 302 2.84 11.21 -8.19
C PHE A 302 4.35 11.53 -8.12
N GLY A 303 4.92 11.99 -9.24
CA GLY A 303 6.13 12.81 -9.23
C GLY A 303 7.45 12.09 -9.48
N TRP A 304 7.59 10.79 -9.17
CA TRP A 304 8.85 10.08 -9.35
C TRP A 304 9.29 10.02 -10.84
N PRO A 305 10.57 10.22 -11.20
CA PRO A 305 11.75 10.40 -10.33
C PRO A 305 12.10 11.85 -9.97
N TYR A 306 11.24 12.81 -10.29
CA TYR A 306 11.54 14.23 -10.09
C TYR A 306 11.19 14.72 -8.69
N PHE A 307 10.20 14.10 -8.05
CA PHE A 307 9.68 14.49 -6.75
C PHE A 307 9.36 13.25 -5.92
N MET A 308 9.55 13.37 -4.61
CA MET A 308 9.06 12.44 -3.61
C MET A 308 8.94 13.16 -2.26
N GLY A 309 7.85 12.90 -1.54
CA GLY A 309 7.46 13.63 -0.36
C GLY A 309 7.27 15.11 -0.66
N ASP A 310 7.91 15.95 0.15
CA ASP A 310 7.99 17.39 -0.06
C ASP A 310 9.28 17.80 -0.80
N ALA A 311 10.04 16.83 -1.32
CA ALA A 311 11.35 17.05 -1.91
C ALA A 311 11.33 16.98 -3.44
N ALA A 312 12.27 17.71 -4.05
CA ALA A 312 12.50 17.72 -5.48
C ALA A 312 13.96 17.35 -5.78
N TYR A 313 14.14 16.49 -6.77
CA TYR A 313 15.45 15.96 -7.15
C TYR A 313 16.01 16.79 -8.32
N PRO A 314 17.28 17.23 -8.26
CA PRO A 314 17.92 17.87 -9.41
C PRO A 314 18.18 16.81 -10.49
N LEU A 315 18.00 17.17 -11.76
CA LEU A 315 18.52 16.38 -12.86
C LEU A 315 20.04 16.38 -12.79
N MET A 316 20.67 15.22 -12.60
CA MET A 316 22.12 15.15 -12.45
C MET A 316 22.83 15.10 -13.81
N ASP A 317 23.84 15.94 -13.98
CA ASP A 317 24.86 15.70 -14.99
C ASP A 317 25.85 14.66 -14.44
N TYR A 318 25.75 13.43 -14.94
CA TYR A 318 26.59 12.30 -14.51
C TYR A 318 27.98 12.28 -15.15
N GLU A 319 28.27 13.13 -16.14
CA GLU A 319 29.63 13.28 -16.69
C GLU A 319 30.47 14.22 -15.82
N THR A 320 29.86 15.30 -15.33
CA THR A 320 30.53 16.30 -14.48
C THR A 320 30.26 16.12 -12.99
N ASN A 321 29.31 15.24 -12.63
CA ASN A 321 28.79 15.04 -11.27
C ASN A 321 28.25 16.33 -10.65
N THR A 322 27.50 17.12 -11.44
CA THR A 322 26.90 18.38 -10.97
C THR A 322 25.38 18.34 -11.01
N PRO A 323 24.69 18.90 -10.00
CA PRO A 323 23.25 19.03 -10.01
C PRO A 323 22.80 20.08 -11.02
N GLY A 324 21.80 19.72 -11.82
CA GLY A 324 21.17 20.57 -12.82
C GLY A 324 19.83 21.14 -12.36
N GLU A 325 18.91 21.27 -13.31
CA GLU A 325 17.59 21.85 -13.10
C GLU A 325 16.68 20.96 -12.24
N ILE A 326 15.90 21.59 -11.36
CA ILE A 326 14.76 20.97 -10.68
C ILE A 326 13.50 21.27 -11.49
N LYS A 327 12.69 20.24 -11.77
CA LYS A 327 11.47 20.36 -12.57
C LYS A 327 10.42 21.24 -11.87
N ASN A 328 9.54 21.87 -12.66
CA ASN A 328 8.35 22.53 -12.13
C ASN A 328 7.24 21.49 -11.86
N PRO A 329 6.76 21.31 -10.62
CA PRO A 329 5.74 20.30 -10.31
C PRO A 329 4.38 20.59 -10.97
N LYS A 330 4.11 21.82 -11.43
CA LYS A 330 2.86 22.17 -12.12
C LYS A 330 2.87 21.83 -13.61
N SER A 331 4.05 21.65 -14.20
CA SER A 331 4.23 21.38 -15.63
C SER A 331 5.59 20.70 -15.85
N PRO A 332 5.79 19.48 -15.32
CA PRO A 332 7.06 18.79 -15.48
C PRO A 332 7.19 18.23 -16.91
N THR A 333 8.43 18.04 -17.35
CA THR A 333 8.74 17.48 -18.68
C THR A 333 9.67 16.28 -18.56
N ASN A 334 9.41 15.26 -19.38
CA ASN A 334 10.29 14.10 -19.56
C ASN A 334 11.04 14.22 -20.89
N LEU A 335 12.29 14.68 -20.80
CA LEU A 335 13.19 14.87 -21.94
C LEU A 335 14.25 13.75 -22.05
N SER A 336 14.11 12.68 -21.27
CA SER A 336 15.05 11.57 -21.30
C SER A 336 15.15 10.99 -22.72
N PRO A 337 16.35 10.61 -23.17
CA PRO A 337 16.52 9.88 -24.43
C PRO A 337 15.85 8.49 -24.42
N ASN A 338 15.48 7.97 -23.24
CA ASN A 338 14.77 6.70 -23.07
C ASN A 338 13.25 6.88 -22.93
N ASN A 339 12.71 8.10 -23.04
CA ASN A 339 11.28 8.34 -23.01
C ASN A 339 10.65 8.01 -24.38
N THR A 340 9.68 7.10 -24.37
CA THR A 340 8.86 6.75 -25.55
C THR A 340 7.47 7.40 -25.51
N GLY A 341 7.11 8.00 -24.38
CA GLY A 341 5.82 8.64 -24.14
C GLY A 341 5.79 10.12 -24.48
N MET A 342 4.83 10.81 -23.88
CA MET A 342 4.68 12.25 -23.97
C MET A 342 5.86 12.98 -23.30
N THR A 343 6.21 14.14 -23.84
CA THR A 343 7.18 15.04 -23.22
C THR A 343 6.57 15.85 -22.09
N GLU A 344 5.40 16.44 -22.31
CA GLU A 344 4.68 17.22 -21.31
C GLU A 344 3.90 16.27 -20.40
N LEU A 345 4.16 16.34 -19.10
CA LEU A 345 3.54 15.45 -18.11
C LEU A 345 2.38 16.14 -17.38
N PRO A 346 1.44 15.37 -16.81
CA PRO A 346 0.45 15.92 -15.89
C PRO A 346 1.11 16.66 -14.71
N PRO A 347 0.40 17.58 -14.05
CA PRO A 347 0.88 18.17 -12.80
C PRO A 347 1.05 17.09 -11.73
N VAL A 348 2.03 17.29 -10.84
CA VAL A 348 2.31 16.40 -9.73
C VAL A 348 1.20 16.52 -8.69
N SER A 349 0.68 15.37 -8.26
CA SER A 349 -0.24 15.22 -7.14
C SER A 349 0.55 15.23 -5.84
N PRO A 350 0.05 15.87 -4.77
CA PRO A 350 0.75 15.90 -3.50
C PRO A 350 0.77 14.50 -2.86
N SER A 351 1.81 14.23 -2.09
CA SER A 351 1.85 13.08 -1.19
C SER A 351 0.80 13.21 -0.09
N PHE A 352 0.24 12.09 0.36
CA PHE A 352 -0.79 12.11 1.41
C PHE A 352 -0.16 12.22 2.80
N ILE A 353 0.77 11.33 3.12
CA ILE A 353 1.70 11.44 4.25
C ILE A 353 3.09 11.05 3.73
N ASN A 354 4.08 11.90 3.98
CA ASN A 354 5.49 11.57 3.74
C ASN A 354 6.30 11.64 5.05
N TYR A 355 7.37 10.85 5.14
CA TYR A 355 8.25 10.82 6.31
C TYR A 355 9.67 10.39 5.95
N SER A 356 10.65 10.88 6.72
CA SER A 356 12.07 10.52 6.57
C SER A 356 12.56 9.66 7.76
N HIS A 357 13.87 9.49 7.87
CA HIS A 357 14.53 8.87 9.03
C HIS A 357 14.30 9.64 10.34
N ASP A 358 13.96 10.92 10.23
CA ASP A 358 13.78 11.84 11.36
C ASP A 358 12.38 11.74 11.96
N GLN A 359 12.24 12.39 13.12
CA GLN A 359 10.96 12.53 13.79
C GLN A 359 10.02 13.36 12.91
N ASN A 360 8.84 12.82 12.59
CA ASN A 360 7.81 13.56 11.87
C ASN A 360 7.07 14.50 12.84
N GLU A 361 7.06 15.81 12.57
CA GLU A 361 6.43 16.80 13.45
C GLU A 361 4.90 16.70 13.46
N ARG A 362 4.29 16.37 12.31
CA ARG A 362 2.83 16.24 12.18
C ARG A 362 2.33 14.90 12.74
N PHE A 363 3.13 13.85 12.58
CA PHE A 363 2.77 12.47 12.94
C PHE A 363 3.85 11.84 13.83
N PRO A 364 3.98 12.30 15.08
CA PRO A 364 5.09 11.90 15.93
C PRO A 364 5.10 10.40 16.30
N SER A 365 3.95 9.73 16.23
CA SER A 365 3.86 8.29 16.46
C SER A 365 4.69 7.44 15.50
N LEU A 366 5.02 7.96 14.29
CA LEU A 366 5.92 7.27 13.36
C LEU A 366 7.31 7.01 13.97
N GLY A 367 7.76 7.85 14.91
CA GLY A 367 9.09 7.78 15.50
C GLY A 367 10.20 8.09 14.49
N THR A 368 11.40 7.55 14.77
CA THR A 368 12.62 7.73 13.97
C THR A 368 13.18 6.37 13.51
N GLY A 369 14.14 6.40 12.59
CA GLY A 369 14.88 5.22 12.14
C GLY A 369 14.66 4.89 10.66
N GLU A 370 15.12 3.71 10.25
CA GLU A 370 14.93 3.20 8.90
C GLU A 370 13.46 3.24 8.46
N ARG A 371 13.23 3.26 7.15
CA ARG A 371 11.90 3.37 6.55
C ARG A 371 11.70 2.34 5.45
N SER A 372 10.47 1.84 5.35
CA SER A 372 9.97 1.03 4.25
C SER A 372 8.45 0.95 4.38
N ALA A 373 7.74 1.91 3.77
CA ALA A 373 6.28 1.98 3.75
C ALA A 373 5.67 0.83 2.94
N THR A 374 4.96 -0.07 3.61
CA THR A 374 4.31 -1.22 2.96
C THR A 374 2.90 -0.88 2.45
N GLY A 375 2.11 -0.16 3.26
CA GLY A 375 0.67 0.05 3.04
C GLY A 375 -0.20 -0.95 3.82
N GLY A 376 -1.47 -1.10 3.45
CA GLY A 376 -2.41 -2.00 4.11
C GLY A 376 -3.88 -1.65 3.84
N PRO A 377 -4.85 -2.28 4.54
CA PRO A 377 -6.26 -2.17 4.27
C PRO A 377 -6.94 -1.02 5.04
N VAL A 378 -8.06 -0.52 4.51
CA VAL A 378 -8.98 0.34 5.25
C VAL A 378 -10.02 -0.53 5.94
N TYR A 379 -10.28 -0.29 7.23
CA TYR A 379 -11.32 -1.05 7.93
C TYR A 379 -12.70 -0.48 7.65
N ARG A 380 -13.58 -1.31 7.11
CA ARG A 380 -15.00 -1.02 6.91
C ARG A 380 -15.82 -2.18 7.43
N ARG A 381 -16.65 -1.94 8.46
CA ARG A 381 -17.51 -3.01 9.00
C ARG A 381 -18.43 -3.62 7.93
N ALA A 382 -18.87 -2.81 6.97
CA ALA A 382 -19.75 -3.24 5.89
C ALA A 382 -19.13 -4.32 4.98
N ASP A 383 -17.80 -4.37 4.88
CA ASP A 383 -17.10 -5.35 4.04
C ASP A 383 -17.03 -6.74 4.69
N HIS A 384 -17.39 -6.83 5.97
CA HIS A 384 -17.31 -8.05 6.77
C HIS A 384 -18.67 -8.37 7.42
N PRO A 385 -19.75 -8.58 6.64
CA PRO A 385 -21.10 -8.76 7.18
C PRO A 385 -21.26 -10.05 8.00
N LYS A 386 -20.33 -10.99 7.89
CA LYS A 386 -20.30 -12.26 8.64
C LYS A 386 -19.33 -12.22 9.83
N ALA A 387 -18.71 -11.08 10.13
CA ALA A 387 -17.79 -10.96 11.24
C ALA A 387 -18.49 -11.30 12.57
N MET A 388 -17.96 -12.29 13.30
CA MET A 388 -18.51 -12.64 14.62
C MET A 388 -18.18 -11.58 15.67
N HIS A 389 -16.98 -10.99 15.56
CA HIS A 389 -16.47 -9.97 16.48
C HIS A 389 -16.06 -8.73 15.66
N PRO A 390 -17.03 -7.96 15.12
CA PRO A 390 -16.72 -6.76 14.38
C PRO A 390 -16.00 -5.76 15.28
N TRP A 391 -14.99 -5.09 14.74
CA TRP A 391 -14.21 -4.13 15.52
C TRP A 391 -15.07 -2.89 15.87
N PRO A 392 -14.79 -2.23 17.01
CA PRO A 392 -15.51 -1.05 17.47
C PRO A 392 -15.57 0.10 16.45
N ASP A 393 -16.57 0.97 16.57
CA ASP A 393 -16.76 2.14 15.69
C ASP A 393 -15.54 3.06 15.61
N TYR A 394 -14.67 3.04 16.62
CA TYR A 394 -13.41 3.80 16.61
C TYR A 394 -12.50 3.42 15.44
N PHE A 395 -12.55 2.19 14.92
CA PHE A 395 -11.71 1.76 13.81
C PHE A 395 -12.32 2.02 12.43
N GLU A 396 -13.62 2.37 12.37
CA GLU A 396 -14.35 2.53 11.12
C GLU A 396 -13.73 3.63 10.24
N GLY A 397 -13.39 3.26 9.00
CA GLY A 397 -12.80 4.16 8.00
C GLY A 397 -11.33 4.50 8.23
N LYS A 398 -10.66 3.91 9.24
CA LYS A 398 -9.22 4.11 9.43
C LYS A 398 -8.43 3.23 8.48
N TRP A 399 -7.35 3.79 7.95
CA TRP A 399 -6.41 3.08 7.12
C TRP A 399 -5.28 2.49 7.97
N PHE A 400 -5.14 1.17 7.94
CA PHE A 400 -4.06 0.48 8.62
C PHE A 400 -2.85 0.38 7.69
N VAL A 401 -1.71 0.86 8.14
CA VAL A 401 -0.48 0.88 7.36
C VAL A 401 0.64 0.15 8.09
N ALA A 402 1.26 -0.80 7.39
CA ALA A 402 2.45 -1.47 7.85
C ALA A 402 3.71 -0.65 7.50
N GLU A 403 4.62 -0.58 8.46
CA GLU A 403 5.95 -0.01 8.34
C GLU A 403 6.95 -1.16 8.54
N PHE A 404 7.57 -1.59 7.45
CA PHE A 404 8.37 -2.81 7.42
C PHE A 404 9.62 -2.71 8.30
N SER A 405 10.34 -1.59 8.20
CA SER A 405 11.64 -1.40 8.86
C SER A 405 11.52 -1.09 10.35
N ARG A 406 10.46 -0.37 10.74
CA ARG A 406 10.14 0.05 12.12
C ARG A 406 9.31 -0.98 12.87
N LYS A 407 8.95 -2.11 12.23
CA LYS A 407 8.25 -3.24 12.87
C LYS A 407 6.96 -2.79 13.53
N ALA A 408 6.17 -2.03 12.79
CA ALA A 408 5.00 -1.36 13.33
C ALA A 408 3.83 -1.39 12.36
N ILE A 409 2.63 -1.36 12.94
CA ILE A 409 1.40 -1.06 12.23
C ILE A 409 0.89 0.26 12.81
N PHE A 410 0.48 1.17 11.95
CA PHE A 410 -0.17 2.43 12.32
C PHE A 410 -1.59 2.47 11.79
N MET A 411 -2.42 3.30 12.42
CA MET A 411 -3.74 3.66 11.94
C MET A 411 -3.72 5.13 11.55
N ILE A 412 -4.14 5.42 10.33
CA ILE A 412 -4.38 6.77 9.86
C ILE A 412 -5.88 7.03 9.94
N ALA A 413 -6.27 8.07 10.67
CA ALA A 413 -7.63 8.59 10.65
C ALA A 413 -7.75 9.69 9.61
N MET A 414 -8.90 9.76 8.94
CA MET A 414 -9.19 10.77 7.92
C MET A 414 -10.36 11.65 8.34
N ASP A 415 -10.32 12.93 7.95
CA ASP A 415 -11.48 13.82 8.05
C ASP A 415 -12.56 13.48 7.01
N ASN A 416 -13.68 14.19 7.03
CA ASN A 416 -14.80 13.95 6.12
C ASN A 416 -14.45 14.24 4.65
N GLU A 417 -13.43 15.05 4.41
CA GLU A 417 -12.89 15.37 3.10
C GLU A 417 -11.84 14.34 2.63
N GLY A 418 -11.50 13.36 3.47
CA GLY A 418 -10.55 12.29 3.19
C GLY A 418 -9.09 12.70 3.39
N ASN A 419 -8.79 13.78 4.11
CA ASN A 419 -7.43 14.21 4.43
C ASN A 419 -6.93 13.51 5.71
N ALA A 420 -5.63 13.21 5.79
CA ALA A 420 -5.02 12.64 6.99
C ALA A 420 -5.18 13.58 8.20
N GLN A 421 -5.83 13.09 9.25
CA GLN A 421 -6.09 13.83 10.49
C GLN A 421 -5.12 13.43 11.60
N SER A 422 -4.98 12.12 11.87
CA SER A 422 -4.05 11.58 12.85
C SER A 422 -3.37 10.31 12.34
N LEU A 423 -2.25 9.97 12.96
CA LEU A 423 -1.54 8.70 12.76
C LEU A 423 -1.11 8.18 14.13
N GLU A 424 -1.58 7.00 14.49
CA GLU A 424 -1.40 6.39 15.81
C GLU A 424 -0.89 4.96 15.69
N ARG A 425 -0.05 4.51 16.64
CA ARG A 425 0.45 3.13 16.61
C ARG A 425 -0.66 2.15 16.98
N PHE A 426 -0.89 1.16 16.13
CA PHE A 426 -1.77 0.04 16.43
C PHE A 426 -1.01 -1.03 17.21
N LEU A 427 -1.58 -1.48 18.33
CA LEU A 427 -0.99 -2.50 19.21
C LEU A 427 0.49 -2.22 19.54
N PRO A 428 0.78 -1.26 20.43
CA PRO A 428 2.16 -0.86 20.72
C PRO A 428 3.04 -2.01 21.26
N ASP A 429 2.46 -3.08 21.81
CA ASP A 429 3.20 -4.24 22.29
C ASP A 429 3.44 -5.31 21.19
N TYR A 430 2.79 -5.18 20.04
CA TYR A 430 2.99 -6.05 18.89
C TYR A 430 4.06 -5.46 17.96
N HIS A 431 5.10 -6.25 17.70
CA HIS A 431 6.26 -5.87 16.90
C HIS A 431 6.43 -6.88 15.75
N PRO A 432 5.66 -6.75 14.65
CA PRO A 432 5.78 -7.64 13.51
C PRO A 432 7.18 -7.58 12.89
N SER A 433 7.73 -8.74 12.51
CA SER A 433 9.02 -8.86 11.83
C SER A 433 8.82 -8.73 10.31
N GLY A 434 9.10 -7.54 9.77
CA GLY A 434 8.94 -7.25 8.35
C GLY A 434 7.52 -7.47 7.83
N PRO A 435 6.50 -6.73 8.35
CA PRO A 435 5.14 -6.83 7.85
C PRO A 435 5.09 -6.41 6.36
N ILE A 436 4.85 -7.39 5.49
CA ILE A 436 4.98 -7.24 4.03
C ILE A 436 3.63 -7.23 3.30
N ASP A 437 2.58 -7.73 3.95
CA ASP A 437 1.20 -7.69 3.50
C ASP A 437 0.25 -7.76 4.69
N MET A 438 -0.94 -7.18 4.57
CA MET A 438 -1.95 -7.15 5.62
C MET A 438 -3.34 -6.93 5.04
N LYS A 439 -4.33 -7.68 5.54
CA LYS A 439 -5.71 -7.65 5.01
C LYS A 439 -6.72 -7.90 6.12
N PHE A 440 -7.87 -7.23 6.05
CA PHE A 440 -9.05 -7.69 6.77
C PHE A 440 -9.70 -8.82 5.95
N ALA A 441 -9.87 -9.98 6.55
CA ALA A 441 -10.48 -11.14 5.92
C ALA A 441 -12.03 -11.09 6.02
N PRO A 442 -12.78 -11.91 5.28
CA PRO A 442 -14.25 -11.93 5.34
C PRO A 442 -14.84 -12.19 6.75
N ASP A 443 -14.05 -12.78 7.65
CA ASP A 443 -14.41 -13.01 9.06
C ASP A 443 -14.26 -11.74 9.95
N GLY A 444 -13.81 -10.62 9.38
CA GLY A 444 -13.61 -9.34 10.05
C GLY A 444 -12.32 -9.23 10.87
N ASN A 445 -11.46 -10.25 10.85
CA ASN A 445 -10.19 -10.23 11.55
C ASN A 445 -9.07 -9.67 10.66
N LEU A 446 -8.06 -9.07 11.29
CA LEU A 446 -6.89 -8.57 10.59
C LEU A 446 -5.84 -9.67 10.49
N TYR A 447 -5.39 -9.96 9.29
CA TYR A 447 -4.31 -10.91 9.03
C TYR A 447 -3.07 -10.14 8.61
N VAL A 448 -1.92 -10.51 9.17
CA VAL A 448 -0.63 -9.87 8.92
C VAL A 448 0.35 -10.94 8.46
N LEU A 449 0.92 -10.74 7.27
CA LEU A 449 2.00 -11.55 6.75
C LEU A 449 3.33 -10.89 7.11
N GLU A 450 4.14 -11.61 7.87
CA GLU A 450 5.47 -11.21 8.29
C GLU A 450 6.51 -11.95 7.44
N HIS A 451 7.32 -11.19 6.71
CA HIS A 451 8.41 -11.73 5.89
C HIS A 451 9.59 -12.24 6.75
N GLY A 452 9.74 -11.68 7.96
CA GLY A 452 10.88 -11.93 8.84
C GLY A 452 12.10 -11.06 8.52
N GLU A 453 13.07 -11.05 9.45
CA GLU A 453 14.36 -10.37 9.33
C GLU A 453 15.27 -10.83 8.18
N GLY A 454 15.78 -9.85 7.44
CA GLY A 454 16.70 -10.06 6.33
C GLY A 454 16.01 -10.46 5.03
N ARG A 455 16.48 -9.85 3.94
CA ARG A 455 15.91 -10.00 2.59
C ARG A 455 16.49 -11.24 1.91
N PHE A 456 15.74 -11.81 0.97
CA PHE A 456 16.19 -12.84 0.02
C PHE A 456 16.66 -14.17 0.62
N LYS A 457 16.05 -14.59 1.73
CA LYS A 457 16.33 -15.87 2.39
C LYS A 457 15.09 -16.38 3.14
N SER A 458 15.00 -17.70 3.32
CA SER A 458 14.07 -18.29 4.28
C SER A 458 14.43 -17.82 5.70
N ASN A 459 13.41 -17.53 6.50
CA ASN A 459 13.56 -17.07 7.87
C ASN A 459 12.54 -17.77 8.79
N SER A 460 12.99 -18.28 9.93
CA SER A 460 12.16 -18.83 11.02
C SER A 460 11.21 -17.80 11.65
N GLU A 461 11.45 -16.51 11.44
CA GLU A 461 10.55 -15.43 11.87
C GLU A 461 9.40 -15.18 10.90
N ALA A 462 9.48 -15.69 9.66
CA ALA A 462 8.41 -15.56 8.69
C ALA A 462 7.16 -16.29 9.19
N LYS A 463 6.02 -15.60 9.21
CA LYS A 463 4.77 -16.13 9.78
C LYS A 463 3.54 -15.41 9.24
N LEU A 464 2.40 -16.08 9.37
CA LEU A 464 1.09 -15.48 9.19
C LEU A 464 0.41 -15.36 10.55
N VAL A 465 0.03 -14.14 10.93
CA VAL A 465 -0.62 -13.83 12.20
C VAL A 465 -2.05 -13.38 11.94
N ARG A 466 -2.99 -13.83 12.76
CA ARG A 466 -4.36 -13.33 12.80
C ARG A 466 -4.59 -12.56 14.10
N ILE A 467 -5.12 -11.36 13.97
CA ILE A 467 -5.44 -10.45 15.07
C ILE A 467 -6.97 -10.37 15.19
N ILE A 468 -7.47 -10.82 16.34
CA ILE A 468 -8.90 -10.89 16.66
C ILE A 468 -9.21 -9.85 17.73
N TYR A 469 -10.36 -9.19 17.61
CA TYR A 469 -10.93 -8.38 18.67
C TYR A 469 -11.81 -9.24 19.59
N ASP A 470 -11.54 -9.24 20.90
CA ASP A 470 -12.38 -9.89 21.92
C ASP A 470 -13.40 -8.90 22.48
N ASP A 471 -14.66 -9.11 22.11
CA ASP A 471 -15.80 -8.29 22.55
C ASP A 471 -16.34 -8.70 23.93
N ASN A 472 -15.85 -9.78 24.55
CA ASN A 472 -16.41 -10.34 25.79
C ASN A 472 -15.98 -9.63 27.08
N GLY A 473 -15.34 -8.45 26.98
CA GLY A 473 -15.12 -7.56 28.12
C GLY A 473 -14.16 -8.05 29.20
N HIS A 474 -13.48 -9.18 28.99
CA HIS A 474 -12.41 -9.64 29.87
C HIS A 474 -11.10 -8.98 29.47
N SER A 475 -10.85 -7.77 29.97
CA SER A 475 -9.47 -7.25 29.99
C SER A 475 -8.61 -8.28 30.73
N LYS A 476 -7.66 -8.92 30.05
CA LYS A 476 -6.63 -9.73 30.69
C LYS A 476 -5.73 -8.74 31.48
N LEU A 477 -6.10 -8.50 32.73
CA LEU A 477 -5.28 -7.81 33.74
C LEU A 477 -4.12 -8.69 34.19
#